data_AF-A0A959JA75-F1
#
_entry.id   AF-A0A959JA75-F1
#
_cell.length_a   1.000
_cell.length_b   1.000
_cell.length_c   1.000
_cell.angle_alpha   90.00
_cell.angle_beta   90.00
_cell.angle_gamma   90.00
#
_symmetry.space_group_name_H-M   'P 1'
#
loop_
_entity.id
_entity.type
_entity.pdbx_description
1 polymer ?
#
loop_
_entity_poly.entity_id
_entity_poly.type
_entity_poly.pdbx_seq_one_letter_code
_entity_poly.pdbx_strand_id
1 'polypeptide(L)'
;MNTYYYIKLSSNPKKIGSRFPQISDYIDNNYNFLGDNSIWKIDYSKKIDFNLELPIFKLYHKAKLTDLISCSNVRTGSSMLVSARTAEILNNYNLCKYQVFPAKIFHKSSIYPYYFLYFYENTNELINFNSSEFYTRPWTGVDIKKSPITISSIDDLNEKINHFTSEKQFLLASKLIFRFQFTNYDLFRTHGIFNAFYISSRVFQKLEKEGITGLDYFPFEDGEFEINQKLI
;
A
#
# COMPACT_ATOMS: atom_id res chain seq x y z
N MET A 1 19.36 5.98 15.95
CA MET A 1 18.08 6.35 15.32
C MET A 1 17.61 5.19 14.46
N ASN A 2 16.31 4.85 14.49
CA ASN A 2 15.75 3.83 13.61
C ASN A 2 15.44 4.48 12.26
N THR A 3 16.19 4.11 11.21
CA THR A 3 15.90 4.55 9.84
C THR A 3 14.77 3.70 9.27
N TYR A 4 13.76 4.37 8.72
CA TYR A 4 12.66 3.72 7.99
C TYR A 4 12.73 4.10 6.52
N TYR A 5 12.06 3.29 5.70
CA TYR A 5 11.83 3.55 4.29
C TYR A 5 10.35 3.41 4.03
N TYR A 6 9.76 4.30 3.25
CA TYR A 6 8.45 3.97 2.67
C TYR A 6 8.66 3.30 1.31
N ILE A 7 7.78 2.37 0.99
CA ILE A 7 7.87 1.58 -0.23
C ILE A 7 6.72 1.91 -1.18
N LYS A 8 7.04 1.93 -2.47
CA LYS A 8 6.05 1.98 -3.55
C LYS A 8 6.26 0.82 -4.48
N LEU A 9 5.16 0.33 -5.05
CA LEU A 9 5.23 -0.54 -6.22
C LEU A 9 5.93 0.22 -7.35
N SER A 10 6.96 -0.40 -7.92
CA SER A 10 7.77 0.26 -8.95
C SER A 10 6.94 0.50 -10.21
N SER A 11 7.01 1.71 -10.75
CA SER A 11 6.44 2.05 -12.08
C SER A 11 7.51 2.08 -13.18
N ASN A 12 8.78 1.85 -12.84
CA ASN A 12 9.89 1.90 -13.79
C ASN A 12 9.82 0.74 -14.80
N PRO A 13 9.71 1.01 -16.12
CA PRO A 13 9.59 -0.04 -17.13
C PRO A 13 10.77 -1.02 -17.18
N LYS A 14 11.97 -0.59 -16.75
CA LYS A 14 13.13 -1.48 -16.65
C LYS A 14 12.96 -2.52 -15.54
N LYS A 15 12.30 -2.16 -14.44
CA LYS A 15 12.05 -3.06 -13.30
C LYS A 15 10.84 -3.97 -13.52
N ILE A 16 9.74 -3.43 -14.03
CA ILE A 16 8.43 -4.12 -14.05
C ILE A 16 7.89 -4.45 -15.45
N GLY A 17 8.58 -4.04 -16.52
CA GLY A 17 8.08 -4.16 -17.90
C GLY A 17 7.18 -2.99 -18.29
N SER A 18 6.57 -3.04 -19.47
CA SER A 18 6.00 -1.84 -20.11
C SER A 18 4.61 -1.39 -19.61
N ARG A 19 4.12 -1.91 -18.47
CA ARG A 19 2.75 -1.67 -17.98
C ARG A 19 2.74 -1.52 -16.46
N PHE A 20 2.13 -0.43 -15.99
CA PHE A 20 1.81 -0.16 -14.59
C PHE A 20 0.33 0.27 -14.51
N PRO A 21 -0.51 -0.37 -13.67
CA PRO A 21 -0.22 -1.60 -12.92
C PRO A 21 0.12 -2.79 -13.84
N GLN A 22 0.74 -3.83 -13.28
CA GLN A 22 1.21 -5.01 -14.02
C GLN A 22 0.08 -6.01 -14.32
N ILE A 23 -0.91 -6.13 -13.43
CA ILE A 23 -2.10 -6.95 -13.65
C ILE A 23 -2.98 -6.31 -14.73
N SER A 24 -3.34 -7.09 -15.74
CA SER A 24 -4.24 -6.68 -16.81
C SER A 24 -5.69 -7.04 -16.55
N ASP A 25 -5.91 -8.23 -15.98
CA ASP A 25 -7.23 -8.85 -15.85
C ASP A 25 -7.15 -10.06 -14.89
N TYR A 26 -8.17 -10.88 -14.88
CA TYR A 26 -8.20 -12.21 -14.28
C TYR A 26 -8.18 -13.30 -15.36
N ILE A 27 -7.88 -14.52 -14.96
CA ILE A 27 -8.21 -15.70 -15.77
C ILE A 27 -9.61 -16.12 -15.40
N ASP A 28 -10.48 -16.26 -16.42
CA ASP A 28 -11.79 -16.86 -16.26
C ASP A 28 -11.62 -18.35 -15.90
N ASN A 29 -11.89 -18.67 -14.64
CA ASN A 29 -11.78 -20.01 -14.07
C ASN A 29 -13.02 -20.36 -13.23
N ASN A 30 -14.20 -19.85 -13.64
CA ASN A 30 -15.46 -19.95 -12.89
C ASN A 30 -15.43 -19.26 -11.51
N TYR A 31 -14.56 -18.25 -11.33
CA TYR A 31 -14.56 -17.45 -10.11
C TYR A 31 -15.85 -16.62 -9.99
N ASN A 32 -16.60 -16.82 -8.90
CA ASN A 32 -17.85 -16.10 -8.68
C ASN A 32 -17.60 -14.75 -8.00
N PHE A 33 -17.47 -13.69 -8.80
CA PHE A 33 -17.27 -12.33 -8.29
C PHE A 33 -18.43 -11.80 -7.42
N LEU A 34 -19.63 -12.36 -7.55
CA LEU A 34 -20.80 -11.97 -6.76
C LEU A 34 -20.98 -12.81 -5.49
N GLY A 35 -20.21 -13.90 -5.36
CA GLY A 35 -20.27 -14.83 -4.22
C GLY A 35 -19.80 -14.20 -2.91
N ASP A 36 -20.18 -14.80 -1.79
CA ASP A 36 -19.87 -14.29 -0.45
C ASP A 36 -18.39 -14.44 -0.07
N ASN A 37 -17.66 -15.31 -0.78
CA ASN A 37 -16.22 -15.50 -0.68
C ASN A 37 -15.41 -14.58 -1.62
N SER A 38 -16.06 -13.67 -2.35
CA SER A 38 -15.43 -12.85 -3.38
C SER A 38 -14.54 -11.74 -2.81
N ILE A 39 -13.49 -11.40 -3.55
CA ILE A 39 -12.63 -10.23 -3.32
C ILE A 39 -13.40 -8.91 -3.35
N TRP A 40 -14.56 -8.87 -4.00
CA TRP A 40 -15.46 -7.70 -4.02
C TRP A 40 -16.26 -7.52 -2.73
N LYS A 41 -16.26 -8.51 -1.83
CA LYS A 41 -16.89 -8.43 -0.51
C LYS A 41 -15.94 -7.89 0.57
N ILE A 42 -14.67 -7.65 0.25
CA ILE A 42 -13.69 -7.17 1.23
C ILE A 42 -14.05 -5.75 1.68
N ASP A 43 -14.42 -5.62 2.96
CA ASP A 43 -14.41 -4.34 3.67
C ASP A 43 -12.97 -4.05 4.11
N TYR A 44 -12.28 -3.20 3.34
CA TYR A 44 -10.88 -2.82 3.57
C TYR A 44 -10.65 -1.99 4.87
N SER A 45 -11.68 -1.80 5.70
CA SER A 45 -11.57 -1.18 7.03
C SER A 45 -11.52 -2.20 8.18
N LYS A 46 -11.74 -3.49 7.91
CA LYS A 46 -11.89 -4.52 8.94
C LYS A 46 -11.12 -5.78 8.60
N LYS A 47 -10.88 -6.61 9.63
CA LYS A 47 -10.40 -7.98 9.45
C LYS A 47 -11.40 -8.76 8.59
N ILE A 48 -10.91 -9.55 7.64
CA ILE A 48 -11.74 -10.46 6.84
C ILE A 48 -12.14 -11.63 7.74
N ASP A 49 -13.45 -11.84 7.88
CA ASP A 49 -14.08 -12.85 8.72
C ASP A 49 -14.79 -13.96 7.92
N PHE A 50 -14.66 -13.94 6.60
CA PHE A 50 -15.15 -14.97 5.69
C PHE A 50 -14.00 -15.72 5.01
N ASN A 51 -14.30 -16.88 4.41
CA ASN A 51 -13.34 -17.65 3.64
C ASN A 51 -13.09 -16.99 2.29
N LEU A 52 -12.15 -16.04 2.23
CA LEU A 52 -11.82 -15.31 1.01
C LEU A 52 -11.19 -16.25 -0.04
N GLU A 53 -11.78 -16.25 -1.23
CA GLU A 53 -11.20 -16.84 -2.43
C GLU A 53 -10.69 -15.73 -3.34
N LEU A 54 -9.51 -15.92 -3.93
CA LEU A 54 -8.92 -14.97 -4.86
C LEU A 54 -9.00 -15.49 -6.30
N PRO A 55 -9.33 -14.64 -7.28
CA PRO A 55 -9.22 -15.02 -8.68
C PRO A 55 -7.75 -15.22 -9.05
N ILE A 56 -7.50 -15.90 -10.16
CA ILE A 56 -6.15 -15.97 -10.72
C ILE A 56 -5.89 -14.63 -11.43
N PHE A 57 -4.94 -13.86 -10.93
CA PHE A 57 -4.59 -12.56 -11.52
C PHE A 57 -3.73 -12.75 -12.77
N LYS A 58 -4.09 -12.09 -13.87
CA LYS A 58 -3.38 -12.18 -15.16
C LYS A 58 -2.45 -10.99 -15.33
N LEU A 59 -1.17 -11.25 -15.53
CA LEU A 59 -0.19 -10.23 -15.92
C LEU A 59 -0.34 -9.83 -17.39
N TYR A 60 -0.09 -8.55 -17.70
CA TYR A 60 0.13 -8.13 -19.09
C TYR A 60 1.28 -8.94 -19.71
N HIS A 61 1.14 -9.31 -20.98
CA HIS A 61 2.16 -10.11 -21.69
C HIS A 61 3.58 -9.47 -21.68
N LYS A 62 3.66 -8.13 -21.69
CA LYS A 62 4.92 -7.36 -21.64
C LYS A 62 5.32 -6.92 -20.22
N ALA A 63 4.57 -7.28 -19.19
CA ALA A 63 5.00 -7.08 -17.81
C ALA A 63 6.08 -8.11 -17.45
N LYS A 64 6.87 -7.80 -16.42
CA LYS A 64 7.77 -8.76 -15.79
C LYS A 64 7.05 -9.40 -14.60
N LEU A 65 7.33 -10.68 -14.37
CA LEU A 65 6.97 -11.36 -13.14
C LEU A 65 7.96 -10.90 -12.06
N THR A 66 7.48 -10.13 -11.08
CA THR A 66 8.28 -9.54 -10.00
C THR A 66 7.82 -10.05 -8.64
N ASP A 67 8.66 -9.89 -7.63
CA ASP A 67 8.35 -10.35 -6.27
C ASP A 67 7.19 -9.61 -5.63
N LEU A 68 7.02 -8.32 -5.93
CA LEU A 68 5.81 -7.58 -5.63
C LEU A 68 5.12 -7.16 -6.92
N ILE A 69 3.81 -7.39 -6.98
CA ILE A 69 3.00 -7.18 -8.18
C ILE A 69 2.05 -6.01 -7.96
N SER A 70 2.08 -5.05 -8.89
CA SER A 70 1.11 -3.96 -8.92
C SER A 70 -0.22 -4.40 -9.52
N CYS A 71 -1.32 -4.17 -8.79
CA CYS A 71 -2.67 -4.55 -9.17
C CYS A 71 -3.66 -3.47 -8.74
N SER A 72 -4.37 -2.84 -9.70
CA SER A 72 -5.40 -1.85 -9.41
C SER A 72 -6.67 -2.43 -8.80
N ASN A 73 -6.91 -3.72 -9.04
CA ASN A 73 -8.16 -4.37 -8.66
C ASN A 73 -8.20 -4.78 -7.18
N VAL A 74 -7.07 -4.71 -6.50
CA VAL A 74 -6.97 -4.81 -5.04
C VAL A 74 -6.52 -3.47 -4.51
N ARG A 75 -7.01 -3.10 -3.32
CA ARG A 75 -6.64 -1.82 -2.71
C ARG A 75 -5.17 -1.87 -2.28
N THR A 76 -4.27 -1.36 -3.13
CA THR A 76 -2.81 -1.37 -2.96
C THR A 76 -2.34 -0.60 -1.74
N GLY A 77 -3.18 0.27 -1.18
CA GLY A 77 -2.90 0.94 0.10
C GLY A 77 -3.00 0.00 1.30
N SER A 78 -3.79 -1.07 1.23
CA SER A 78 -4.10 -1.98 2.34
C SER A 78 -3.67 -3.43 2.11
N SER A 79 -3.00 -3.68 0.99
CA SER A 79 -2.62 -5.03 0.63
C SER A 79 -1.39 -5.08 -0.25
N MET A 80 -0.73 -6.23 -0.26
CA MET A 80 0.39 -6.54 -1.14
C MET A 80 0.16 -7.89 -1.81
N LEU A 81 0.41 -7.97 -3.11
CA LEU A 81 0.56 -9.24 -3.82
C LEU A 81 2.04 -9.56 -3.92
N VAL A 82 2.48 -10.57 -3.18
CA VAL A 82 3.90 -10.89 -2.98
C VAL A 82 4.23 -12.32 -3.37
N SER A 83 5.45 -12.56 -3.84
CA SER A 83 5.96 -13.91 -4.12
C SER A 83 6.10 -14.72 -2.83
N ALA A 84 6.18 -16.04 -2.96
CA ALA A 84 6.38 -16.94 -1.81
C ALA A 84 7.63 -16.57 -0.99
N ARG A 85 8.76 -16.31 -1.66
CA ARG A 85 10.01 -15.92 -0.99
C ARG A 85 9.87 -14.60 -0.22
N THR A 86 9.11 -13.65 -0.76
CA THR A 86 8.87 -12.37 -0.09
C THR A 86 8.02 -12.56 1.17
N ALA A 87 6.96 -13.36 1.07
CA ALA A 87 6.13 -13.70 2.22
C ALA A 87 6.96 -14.40 3.33
N GLU A 88 7.81 -15.35 2.96
CA GLU A 88 8.71 -16.03 3.89
C GLU A 88 9.69 -15.08 4.58
N ILE A 89 10.28 -14.14 3.83
CA ILE A 89 11.15 -13.10 4.40
C ILE A 89 10.37 -12.28 5.43
N LEU A 90 9.21 -11.74 5.05
CA LEU A 90 8.40 -10.85 5.89
C LEU A 90 7.88 -11.55 7.15
N ASN A 91 7.67 -12.86 7.11
CA ASN A 91 7.22 -13.65 8.27
C ASN A 91 8.24 -13.66 9.44
N ASN A 92 9.50 -13.26 9.20
CA ASN A 92 10.53 -13.20 10.24
C ASN A 92 10.60 -11.83 10.94
N TYR A 93 9.71 -10.90 10.62
CA TYR A 93 9.73 -9.52 11.11
C TYR A 93 8.45 -9.16 11.85
N ASN A 94 8.51 -8.09 12.65
CA ASN A 94 7.36 -7.62 13.41
C ASN A 94 6.46 -6.74 12.54
N LEU A 95 5.41 -7.31 11.96
CA LEU A 95 4.46 -6.60 11.08
C LEU A 95 3.26 -6.08 11.89
N CYS A 96 2.68 -4.94 11.47
CA CYS A 96 1.35 -4.55 11.94
C CYS A 96 0.31 -5.61 11.53
N LYS A 97 -0.84 -5.67 12.22
CA LYS A 97 -1.74 -6.81 12.07
C LYS A 97 -2.19 -7.02 10.62
N TYR A 98 -2.05 -8.27 10.17
CA TYR A 98 -2.32 -8.68 8.80
C TYR A 98 -2.93 -10.08 8.72
N GLN A 99 -3.46 -10.42 7.55
CA GLN A 99 -3.90 -11.75 7.16
C GLN A 99 -3.19 -12.16 5.87
N VAL A 100 -3.02 -13.47 5.68
CA VAL A 100 -2.36 -14.04 4.51
C VAL A 100 -3.35 -14.92 3.77
N PHE A 101 -3.49 -14.70 2.48
CA PHE A 101 -4.34 -15.53 1.62
C PHE A 101 -3.53 -16.04 0.43
N PRO A 102 -3.64 -17.34 0.07
CA PRO A 102 -3.01 -17.86 -1.13
C PRO A 102 -3.53 -17.14 -2.37
N ALA A 103 -2.61 -16.72 -3.24
CA ALA A 103 -2.91 -16.06 -4.51
C ALA A 103 -2.19 -16.76 -5.66
N LYS A 104 -2.64 -16.49 -6.88
CA LYS A 104 -2.05 -17.07 -8.09
C LYS A 104 -1.91 -16.00 -9.16
N ILE A 105 -0.74 -15.99 -9.81
CA ILE A 105 -0.46 -15.10 -10.93
C ILE A 105 -0.31 -15.92 -12.20
N PHE A 106 -1.11 -15.64 -13.23
CA PHE A 106 -0.94 -16.19 -14.56
C PHE A 106 -0.07 -15.27 -15.42
N HIS A 107 0.96 -15.83 -16.04
CA HIS A 107 1.85 -15.11 -16.93
C HIS A 107 2.47 -16.07 -17.95
N LYS A 108 2.38 -15.72 -19.25
CA LYS A 108 2.98 -16.48 -20.37
C LYS A 108 2.69 -17.99 -20.30
N SER A 109 1.42 -18.34 -20.11
CA SER A 109 0.91 -19.73 -20.05
C SER A 109 1.26 -20.52 -18.78
N SER A 110 1.88 -19.88 -17.78
CA SER A 110 2.21 -20.49 -16.50
C SER A 110 1.48 -19.82 -15.35
N ILE A 111 1.20 -20.60 -14.29
CA ILE A 111 0.62 -20.11 -13.03
C ILE A 111 1.71 -20.16 -11.95
N TYR A 112 1.88 -19.05 -11.24
CA TYR A 112 2.88 -18.89 -10.19
C TYR A 112 2.20 -18.69 -8.84
N PRO A 113 2.67 -19.35 -7.76
CA PRO A 113 2.15 -19.17 -6.41
C PRO A 113 2.59 -17.82 -5.84
N TYR A 114 1.63 -17.07 -5.33
CA TYR A 114 1.81 -15.77 -4.68
C TYR A 114 0.98 -15.75 -3.39
N TYR A 115 1.12 -14.69 -2.62
CA TYR A 115 0.33 -14.43 -1.43
C TYR A 115 -0.25 -13.02 -1.48
N PHE A 116 -1.49 -12.91 -1.05
CA PHE A 116 -2.15 -11.65 -0.77
C PHE A 116 -2.02 -11.36 0.72
N LEU A 117 -1.16 -10.41 1.06
CA LEU A 117 -1.01 -9.91 2.43
C LEU A 117 -2.00 -8.77 2.62
N TYR A 118 -2.97 -8.95 3.50
CA TYR A 118 -4.00 -7.96 3.80
C TYR A 118 -3.76 -7.33 5.17
N PHE A 119 -3.55 -6.02 5.19
CA PHE A 119 -3.30 -5.24 6.40
C PHE A 119 -4.56 -4.47 6.78
N TYR A 120 -5.27 -5.00 7.78
CA TYR A 120 -6.50 -4.41 8.31
C TYR A 120 -6.24 -3.40 9.43
N GLU A 121 -5.02 -3.37 9.97
CA GLU A 121 -4.58 -2.36 10.92
C GLU A 121 -3.71 -1.31 10.20
N ASN A 122 -3.86 -0.05 10.62
CA ASN A 122 -2.97 1.04 10.23
C ASN A 122 -2.42 1.68 11.50
N THR A 123 -1.34 2.45 11.35
CA THR A 123 -0.57 3.00 12.46
C THR A 123 -0.53 4.53 12.41
N ASN A 124 -1.68 5.15 12.11
CA ASN A 124 -1.80 6.61 12.01
C ASN A 124 -1.48 7.31 13.34
N GLU A 125 -1.56 6.62 14.47
CA GLU A 125 -1.14 7.11 15.80
C GLU A 125 0.35 7.43 15.90
N LEU A 126 1.17 6.92 14.97
CA LEU A 126 2.59 7.27 14.90
C LEU A 126 2.83 8.65 14.29
N ILE A 127 1.82 9.26 13.65
CA ILE A 127 1.93 10.59 13.04
C ILE A 127 1.88 11.67 14.13
N ASN A 128 2.89 12.53 14.15
CA ASN A 128 2.88 13.76 14.92
C ASN A 128 2.08 14.84 14.17
N PHE A 129 0.76 14.84 14.34
CA PHE A 129 -0.15 15.73 13.63
C PHE A 129 0.21 17.22 13.80
N ASN A 130 0.59 17.63 15.01
CA ASN A 130 0.95 19.03 15.32
C ASN A 130 2.24 19.51 14.62
N SER A 131 3.11 18.60 14.19
CA SER A 131 4.35 18.93 13.47
C SER A 131 4.26 18.59 11.97
N SER A 132 3.14 18.05 11.53
CA SER A 132 2.86 17.69 10.14
C SER A 132 2.08 18.80 9.45
N GLU A 133 2.14 18.84 8.12
CA GLU A 133 1.43 19.83 7.32
C GLU A 133 0.42 19.16 6.40
N PHE A 134 -0.81 19.65 6.44
CA PHE A 134 -1.93 19.12 5.68
C PHE A 134 -2.57 20.20 4.83
N TYR A 135 -3.20 19.76 3.74
CA TYR A 135 -3.97 20.63 2.88
C TYR A 135 -5.13 19.88 2.24
N THR A 136 -6.14 20.63 1.83
CA THR A 136 -7.21 20.11 0.97
C THR A 136 -7.08 20.62 -0.46
N ARG A 137 -7.66 19.86 -1.40
CA ARG A 137 -7.87 20.29 -2.78
C ARG A 137 -9.13 19.66 -3.37
N PRO A 138 -9.82 20.30 -4.32
CA PRO A 138 -10.93 19.68 -5.04
C PRO A 138 -10.51 18.40 -5.79
N TRP A 139 -11.44 17.47 -6.01
CA TRP A 139 -11.20 16.29 -6.86
C TRP A 139 -10.96 16.65 -8.32
N THR A 140 -11.55 17.75 -8.79
CA THR A 140 -11.47 18.23 -10.17
C THR A 140 -10.99 19.68 -10.18
N GLY A 141 -9.95 20.00 -10.95
CA GLY A 141 -9.51 21.39 -11.14
C GLY A 141 -8.13 21.48 -11.78
N VAL A 142 -8.01 22.34 -12.79
CA VAL A 142 -6.76 22.66 -13.52
C VAL A 142 -5.85 23.57 -12.69
N ASP A 143 -6.41 24.29 -11.70
CA ASP A 143 -5.67 25.07 -10.71
C ASP A 143 -5.86 24.49 -9.30
N ILE A 144 -4.82 23.78 -8.83
CA ILE A 144 -4.81 23.10 -7.53
C ILE A 144 -4.50 24.13 -6.43
N LYS A 145 -5.49 24.96 -6.07
CA LYS A 145 -5.35 25.78 -4.86
C LYS A 145 -5.33 24.85 -3.66
N LYS A 146 -4.16 24.69 -3.04
CA LYS A 146 -4.00 23.99 -1.76
C LYS A 146 -4.57 24.90 -0.68
N SER A 147 -5.54 24.39 0.09
CA SER A 147 -6.06 25.06 1.26
C SER A 147 -5.43 24.42 2.50
N PRO A 148 -4.51 25.09 3.22
CA PRO A 148 -3.90 24.52 4.42
C PRO A 148 -4.95 24.14 5.46
N ILE A 149 -4.70 23.07 6.18
CA ILE A 149 -5.56 22.62 7.27
C ILE A 149 -4.73 22.06 8.41
N THR A 150 -5.19 22.29 9.63
CA THR A 150 -4.61 21.70 10.84
C THR A 150 -5.29 20.37 11.11
N ILE A 151 -4.54 19.38 11.56
CA ILE A 151 -5.08 18.15 12.15
C ILE A 151 -4.42 18.01 13.51
N SER A 152 -5.19 17.68 14.55
CA SER A 152 -4.73 17.68 15.93
C SER A 152 -4.70 16.28 16.56
N SER A 153 -5.48 15.34 16.03
CA SER A 153 -5.59 13.98 16.54
C SER A 153 -6.05 13.01 15.44
N ILE A 154 -6.07 11.72 15.77
CA ILE A 154 -6.63 10.68 14.89
C ILE A 154 -8.15 10.81 14.72
N ASP A 155 -8.86 11.26 15.75
CA ASP A 155 -10.31 11.47 15.68
C ASP A 155 -10.64 12.67 14.78
N ASP A 156 -9.90 13.76 14.95
CA ASP A 156 -9.98 14.95 14.09
C ASP A 156 -9.64 14.61 12.63
N LEU A 157 -8.65 13.73 12.40
CA LEU A 157 -8.37 13.19 11.08
C LEU A 157 -9.59 12.46 10.49
N ASN A 158 -10.18 11.54 11.24
CA ASN A 158 -11.30 10.73 10.76
C ASN A 158 -12.53 11.61 10.44
N GLU A 159 -12.84 12.59 11.29
CA GLU A 159 -13.90 13.58 11.05
C GLU A 159 -13.64 14.39 9.79
N LYS A 160 -12.42 14.89 9.61
CA LYS A 160 -12.03 15.67 8.42
C LYS A 160 -12.05 14.85 7.14
N ILE A 161 -11.59 13.59 7.18
CA ILE A 161 -11.69 12.69 6.01
C ILE A 161 -13.14 12.57 5.57
N ASN A 162 -14.06 12.32 6.51
CA ASN A 162 -15.49 12.19 6.20
C ASN A 162 -16.05 13.50 5.62
N HIS A 163 -15.77 14.63 6.27
CA HIS A 163 -16.23 15.95 5.83
C HIS A 163 -15.73 16.32 4.42
N PHE A 164 -14.41 16.23 4.17
CA PHE A 164 -13.86 16.61 2.86
C PHE A 164 -14.24 15.63 1.76
N THR A 165 -14.42 14.34 2.09
CA THR A 165 -14.93 13.37 1.12
C THR A 165 -16.37 13.72 0.70
N SER A 166 -17.25 14.13 1.63
CA SER A 166 -18.60 14.60 1.26
C SER A 166 -18.59 15.88 0.41
N GLU A 167 -17.60 16.74 0.60
CA GLU A 167 -17.39 17.97 -0.16
C GLU A 167 -16.62 17.74 -1.48
N LYS A 168 -16.37 16.49 -1.88
CA LYS A 168 -15.59 16.13 -3.09
C LYS A 168 -14.20 16.77 -3.10
N GLN A 169 -13.55 16.79 -1.95
CA GLN A 169 -12.18 17.25 -1.75
C GLN A 169 -11.28 16.10 -1.29
N PHE A 170 -10.02 16.16 -1.69
CA PHE A 170 -8.96 15.34 -1.13
C PHE A 170 -8.36 16.04 0.08
N LEU A 171 -8.18 15.30 1.17
CA LEU A 171 -7.32 15.67 2.30
C LEU A 171 -5.96 15.00 2.11
N LEU A 172 -4.88 15.77 2.07
CA LEU A 172 -3.53 15.31 1.78
C LEU A 172 -2.53 15.93 2.76
N ALA A 173 -1.34 15.33 2.84
CA ALA A 173 -0.20 15.90 3.56
C ALA A 173 0.84 16.43 2.58
N SER A 174 1.43 17.58 2.89
CA SER A 174 2.67 18.08 2.28
C SER A 174 3.89 17.65 3.08
N LYS A 175 3.76 17.52 4.40
CA LYS A 175 4.81 17.07 5.30
C LYS A 175 4.22 16.13 6.33
N LEU A 176 4.85 14.97 6.54
CA LEU A 176 4.50 14.06 7.63
C LEU A 176 5.68 13.93 8.59
N ILE A 177 5.39 14.08 9.87
CA ILE A 177 6.33 13.79 10.94
C ILE A 177 5.89 12.54 11.68
N PHE A 178 6.77 11.57 11.86
CA PHE A 178 6.48 10.34 12.61
C PHE A 178 7.27 10.26 13.91
N ARG A 179 6.65 9.63 14.91
CA ARG A 179 7.26 9.34 16.20
C ARG A 179 7.68 7.87 16.26
N PHE A 180 8.63 7.47 15.41
CA PHE A 180 9.04 6.06 15.28
C PHE A 180 9.60 5.44 16.56
N GLN A 181 10.05 6.26 17.52
CA GLN A 181 10.46 5.78 18.83
C GLN A 181 9.35 5.07 19.61
N PHE A 182 8.08 5.24 19.23
CA PHE A 182 6.93 4.58 19.86
C PHE A 182 6.47 3.30 19.14
N THR A 183 7.23 2.81 18.15
CA THR A 183 6.90 1.56 17.46
C THR A 183 8.08 0.59 17.46
N ASN A 184 7.76 -0.70 17.53
CA ASN A 184 8.67 -1.81 17.27
C ASN A 184 8.35 -2.51 15.95
N TYR A 185 7.43 -1.97 15.13
CA TYR A 185 7.08 -2.55 13.85
C TYR A 185 8.23 -2.39 12.84
N ASP A 186 8.51 -3.49 12.17
CA ASP A 186 9.39 -3.58 11.02
C ASP A 186 8.68 -3.30 9.71
N LEU A 187 7.37 -3.54 9.64
CA LEU A 187 6.54 -3.15 8.52
C LEU A 187 5.17 -2.74 9.03
N PHE A 188 4.76 -1.54 8.66
CA PHE A 188 3.44 -0.98 8.99
C PHE A 188 2.93 -0.12 7.86
N ARG A 189 1.73 0.42 8.04
CA ARG A 189 1.12 1.31 7.04
C ARG A 189 0.35 2.46 7.67
N THR A 190 0.10 3.47 6.85
CA THR A 190 -0.82 4.57 7.15
C THR A 190 -2.03 4.55 6.23
N HIS A 191 -3.10 5.24 6.65
CA HIS A 191 -4.34 5.33 5.91
C HIS A 191 -4.92 6.74 5.89
N GLY A 192 -5.70 7.08 4.86
CA GLY A 192 -6.45 8.33 4.75
C GLY A 192 -5.67 9.43 4.05
N ILE A 193 -4.59 9.93 4.66
CA ILE A 193 -3.87 11.12 4.19
C ILE A 193 -2.80 10.77 3.14
N PHE A 194 -1.93 9.83 3.51
CA PHE A 194 -0.89 9.29 2.65
C PHE A 194 -0.91 7.79 2.84
N ASN A 195 -1.48 7.08 1.87
CA ASN A 195 -1.54 5.63 1.91
C ASN A 195 -0.19 5.07 1.50
N ALA A 196 0.60 4.61 2.47
CA ALA A 196 1.90 4.03 2.21
C ALA A 196 2.20 2.90 3.20
N PHE A 197 3.11 2.01 2.76
CA PHE A 197 3.76 1.04 3.61
C PHE A 197 5.15 1.55 3.97
N TYR A 198 5.54 1.33 5.21
CA TYR A 198 6.83 1.67 5.77
C TYR A 198 7.51 0.40 6.22
N ILE A 199 8.82 0.34 6.01
CA ILE A 199 9.67 -0.78 6.42
C ILE A 199 10.88 -0.27 7.19
N SER A 200 11.30 -1.01 8.21
CA SER A 200 12.54 -0.71 8.94
C SER A 200 13.76 -0.94 8.05
N SER A 201 14.89 -0.32 8.39
CA SER A 201 16.18 -0.57 7.73
C SER A 201 16.56 -2.05 7.69
N ARG A 202 16.14 -2.84 8.69
CA ARG A 202 16.41 -4.29 8.76
C ARG A 202 15.66 -5.04 7.65
N VAL A 203 14.39 -4.72 7.44
CA VAL A 203 13.60 -5.30 6.34
C VAL A 203 14.17 -4.83 5.01
N PHE A 204 14.42 -3.54 4.85
CA PHE A 204 15.02 -2.98 3.64
C PHE A 204 16.32 -3.71 3.26
N GLN A 205 17.27 -3.81 4.18
CA GLN A 205 18.55 -4.49 3.95
C GLN A 205 18.36 -5.96 3.56
N LYS A 206 17.39 -6.65 4.17
CA LYS A 206 17.09 -8.04 3.81
C LYS A 206 16.47 -8.15 2.42
N LEU A 207 15.51 -7.29 2.08
CA LEU A 207 14.89 -7.30 0.75
C LEU A 207 15.90 -6.97 -0.35
N GLU A 208 16.79 -5.98 -0.12
CA GLU A 208 17.87 -5.62 -1.04
C GLU A 208 18.89 -6.76 -1.18
N LYS A 209 19.36 -7.33 -0.06
CA LYS A 209 20.32 -8.45 -0.07
C LYS A 209 19.80 -9.65 -0.84
N GLU A 210 18.51 -9.97 -0.69
CA GLU A 210 17.87 -11.08 -1.39
C GLU A 210 17.46 -10.70 -2.83
N GLY A 211 17.63 -9.45 -3.26
CA GLY A 211 17.31 -9.00 -4.61
C GLY A 211 15.81 -8.97 -4.93
N ILE A 212 14.98 -8.58 -3.96
CA ILE A 212 13.51 -8.55 -4.10
C ILE A 212 13.09 -7.48 -5.11
N THR A 213 12.28 -7.86 -6.09
CA THR A 213 11.91 -7.01 -7.24
C THR A 213 10.48 -6.45 -7.16
N GLY A 214 10.17 -5.41 -7.95
CA GLY A 214 8.83 -4.82 -8.02
C GLY A 214 8.58 -3.65 -7.06
N LEU A 215 9.62 -3.20 -6.34
CA LEU A 215 9.57 -2.09 -5.39
C LEU A 215 10.54 -0.96 -5.74
N ASP A 216 10.18 0.22 -5.28
CA ASP A 216 11.05 1.38 -5.08
C ASP A 216 11.04 1.75 -3.59
N TYR A 217 12.22 2.06 -3.06
CA TYR A 217 12.44 2.44 -1.66
C TYR A 217 12.78 3.91 -1.57
N PHE A 218 12.24 4.57 -0.57
CA PHE A 218 12.47 5.99 -0.33
C PHE A 218 12.83 6.18 1.14
N PRO A 219 14.03 6.70 1.43
CA PRO A 219 14.46 6.90 2.80
C PRO A 219 13.53 7.88 3.52
N PHE A 220 13.31 7.60 4.79
CA PHE A 220 12.54 8.41 5.72
C PHE A 220 13.46 8.69 6.92
N GLU A 221 14.28 9.72 6.78
CA GLU A 221 15.30 10.11 7.76
C GLU A 221 14.72 11.11 8.78
N ASP A 222 15.22 11.05 10.01
CA ASP A 222 14.91 11.97 11.12
C ASP A 222 13.43 12.20 11.46
N GLY A 223 12.56 11.28 11.03
CA GLY A 223 11.14 11.37 11.29
C GLY A 223 10.45 12.46 10.48
N GLU A 224 11.12 13.10 9.51
CA GLU A 224 10.51 14.08 8.60
C GLU A 224 10.39 13.53 7.17
N PHE A 225 9.25 13.79 6.55
CA PHE A 225 9.06 13.49 5.14
C PHE A 225 8.25 14.56 4.44
N GLU A 226 8.93 15.26 3.53
CA GLU A 226 8.26 16.10 2.56
C GLU A 226 7.68 15.23 1.44
N ILE A 227 6.35 15.23 1.38
CA ILE A 227 5.63 14.57 0.31
C ILE A 227 5.69 15.47 -0.91
N ASN A 228 6.76 15.31 -1.69
CA ASN A 228 6.84 15.86 -3.04
C ASN A 228 5.87 15.07 -3.95
N GLN A 229 4.57 15.34 -3.81
CA GLN A 229 3.55 14.86 -4.73
C GLN A 229 3.72 15.57 -6.08
N LYS A 230 4.71 15.15 -6.88
CA LYS A 230 4.54 15.20 -8.35
C LYS A 230 3.51 14.13 -8.67
N LEU A 231 2.24 14.51 -8.62
CA LEU A 231 1.16 13.62 -8.99
C LEU A 231 1.22 13.36 -10.50
N ILE A 232 1.02 12.07 -10.79
CA ILE A 232 0.73 11.44 -12.07
C ILE A 232 -0.47 12.13 -12.73
#